data_AF-A0AAV7Y483-F1
#
_entry.id   AF-A0AAV7Y483-F1
#
_cell.length_a   1.000
_cell.length_b   1.000
_cell.length_c   1.000
_cell.angle_alpha   90.00
_cell.angle_beta   90.00
_cell.angle_gamma   90.00
#
_symmetry.space_group_name_H-M   'P 1'
#
loop_
_entity.id
_entity.type
_entity.pdbx_description
1 polymer ?
#
loop_
_entity_poly.entity_id
_entity_poly.type
_entity_poly.pdbx_seq_one_letter_code
_entity_poly.pdbx_strand_id
1 'polypeptide(L)'
;MTSEIFKVSLHVYDLSMGFAKVLSPMFIGKQIDGIYHSAVVVYGREYFYGGGICDGTPGRTPFGNPIKSEEIGETVIPKDVFVKFLRNISMNYTFEAYDLITNNCNNFSNEVCEFLTGNQIPSYILDLPKIALQSPMGKMIEPFLTNLNKSAQLNPEFGQQESDMNVPIHVPEIHPNQSMMGMIQNQLGGGSGQNLNINSLLNSLGGLGGFGGMGNNNTNQNTNYNTNNRNNYSNSNSNSNNTLNYQNQNQYQNQSQNINKSQSNNKVEQKPKRNYLQPNGQQKKNFHKHDNLTNIKITKNQIPIKFSVFKIESIVEKIYSFQIEFSKEEISYFEEIKTVLSKAKKNIQNCQETISQEILQFLKALLENKLNLEQMFPVLDLIRILILLPLAIEDNLQILIPFLLRCGSELMNKLESLEETEKDLETAQTIVIDLMMIVRSFVNTFQHEKAIKYWISQSNLNTLIEFLSSLLLLDHNAITDNLVLHSSSLFVNVAMLFFKLKEENTKFNDEDPTQLLTTSIILLQRFLEQNDEYTIKQNQSIFRLMIATCKILWRDDSCLELFEQFSLDFEKFFEKKDSKSYTQVNSVAKELRQLLN
;
A
#
# COMPACT_ATOMS: atom_id res chain seq x y z
N MET A 1 11.84 36.58 -23.81
CA MET A 1 12.28 35.65 -22.76
C MET A 1 12.99 34.51 -23.46
N THR A 2 14.30 34.37 -23.26
CA THR A 2 15.06 33.22 -23.78
C THR A 2 14.67 32.00 -22.96
N SER A 3 14.05 30.99 -23.58
CA SER A 3 13.79 29.70 -22.95
C SER A 3 15.13 29.04 -22.58
N GLU A 4 15.35 28.75 -21.31
CA GLU A 4 16.52 27.97 -20.86
C GLU A 4 16.48 26.58 -21.52
N ILE A 5 17.64 26.16 -22.05
CA ILE A 5 17.83 24.85 -22.69
C ILE A 5 18.53 23.94 -21.68
N PHE A 6 17.99 22.74 -21.47
CA PHE A 6 18.52 21.74 -20.55
C PHE A 6 18.97 20.49 -21.32
N LYS A 7 20.15 19.97 -21.01
CA LYS A 7 20.61 18.69 -21.55
C LYS A 7 19.86 17.52 -20.92
N VAL A 8 19.55 16.53 -21.76
CA VAL A 8 18.90 15.27 -21.37
C VAL A 8 19.83 14.13 -21.73
N SER A 9 20.25 13.35 -20.74
CA SER A 9 21.10 12.18 -20.93
C SER A 9 20.47 10.93 -20.30
N LEU A 10 20.81 9.77 -20.82
CA LEU A 10 20.40 8.47 -20.33
C LEU A 10 21.58 7.77 -19.64
N HIS A 11 21.47 7.54 -18.34
CA HIS A 11 22.36 6.64 -17.63
C HIS A 11 21.95 5.20 -17.88
N VAL A 12 22.91 4.36 -18.25
CA VAL A 12 22.73 2.94 -18.55
C VAL A 12 23.56 2.12 -17.58
N TYR A 13 22.93 1.12 -16.97
CA TYR A 13 23.50 0.21 -15.98
C TYR A 13 23.36 -1.23 -16.49
N ASP A 14 24.36 -2.07 -16.24
CA ASP A 14 24.26 -3.52 -16.49
C ASP A 14 24.05 -4.25 -15.17
N LEU A 15 22.81 -4.72 -14.96
CA LEU A 15 22.41 -5.46 -13.77
C LEU A 15 23.08 -6.84 -13.67
N SER A 16 23.58 -7.36 -14.78
CA SER A 16 24.33 -8.62 -14.79
C SER A 16 25.80 -8.44 -14.40
N MET A 17 26.29 -7.20 -14.24
CA MET A 17 27.70 -6.92 -13.92
C MET A 17 28.70 -7.64 -14.87
N GLY A 18 28.37 -7.73 -16.15
CA GLY A 18 29.17 -8.36 -17.19
C GLY A 18 28.88 -9.85 -17.42
N PHE A 19 28.07 -10.51 -16.59
CA PHE A 19 27.74 -11.93 -16.78
C PHE A 19 26.92 -12.18 -18.05
N ALA A 20 25.97 -11.31 -18.39
CA ALA A 20 25.16 -11.48 -19.60
C ALA A 20 26.04 -11.50 -20.86
N LYS A 21 27.08 -10.65 -20.90
CA LYS A 21 28.03 -10.60 -22.01
C LYS A 21 28.76 -11.92 -22.23
N VAL A 22 29.08 -12.65 -21.17
CA VAL A 22 29.83 -13.91 -21.24
C VAL A 22 28.90 -15.10 -21.54
N LEU A 23 27.71 -15.12 -20.94
CA LEU A 23 26.83 -16.29 -20.95
C LEU A 23 25.77 -16.27 -22.06
N SER A 24 25.37 -15.10 -22.54
CA SER A 24 24.27 -14.97 -23.50
C SER A 24 24.43 -15.78 -24.79
N PRO A 25 25.63 -15.94 -25.40
CA PRO A 25 25.76 -16.78 -26.60
C PRO A 25 25.44 -18.25 -26.33
N MET A 26 25.79 -18.74 -25.15
CA MET A 26 25.59 -20.14 -24.75
C MET A 26 24.12 -20.42 -24.41
N PHE A 27 23.42 -19.48 -23.76
CA PHE A 27 22.05 -19.70 -23.28
C PHE A 27 20.97 -19.20 -24.25
N ILE A 28 21.18 -18.05 -24.89
CA ILE A 28 20.16 -17.37 -25.71
C ILE A 28 20.48 -17.56 -27.21
N GLY A 29 21.67 -18.07 -27.56
CA GLY A 29 22.11 -18.23 -28.94
C GLY A 29 22.37 -16.90 -29.65
N LYS A 30 22.40 -15.80 -28.90
CA LYS A 30 22.69 -14.44 -29.37
C LYS A 30 23.54 -13.73 -28.33
N GLN A 31 24.49 -12.93 -28.80
CA GLN A 31 25.27 -12.04 -27.95
C GLN A 31 24.37 -10.91 -27.43
N ILE A 32 24.29 -10.82 -26.11
CA ILE A 32 23.67 -9.73 -25.34
C ILE A 32 24.73 -9.21 -24.38
N ASP A 33 25.07 -7.94 -24.49
CA ASP A 33 26.20 -7.35 -23.75
C ASP A 33 25.87 -6.93 -22.32
N GLY A 34 24.60 -6.97 -21.91
CA GLY A 34 24.16 -6.62 -20.56
C GLY A 34 22.67 -6.84 -20.34
N ILE A 35 22.26 -6.88 -19.08
CA ILE A 35 20.85 -6.74 -18.67
C ILE A 35 20.64 -5.28 -18.28
N TYR A 36 20.09 -4.50 -19.20
CA TYR A 36 20.10 -3.06 -19.07
C TYR A 36 19.00 -2.53 -18.15
N HIS A 37 19.41 -1.68 -17.21
CA HIS A 37 18.55 -0.72 -16.52
C HIS A 37 18.93 0.68 -16.99
N SER A 38 17.94 1.54 -17.23
CA SER A 38 18.18 2.92 -17.61
C SER A 38 17.46 3.95 -16.73
N ALA A 39 18.06 5.13 -16.65
CA ALA A 39 17.55 6.28 -15.91
C ALA A 39 17.81 7.59 -16.67
N VAL A 40 16.87 8.54 -16.64
CA VAL A 40 16.97 9.81 -17.37
C VAL A 40 17.54 10.90 -16.45
N VAL A 41 18.60 11.56 -16.89
CA VAL A 41 19.24 12.66 -16.18
C VAL A 41 18.87 13.99 -16.84
N VAL A 42 18.19 14.85 -16.10
CA VAL A 42 17.75 16.18 -16.52
C VAL A 42 17.51 17.07 -15.29
N TYR A 43 17.66 18.39 -15.43
CA TYR A 43 17.49 19.36 -14.32
C TYR A 43 18.34 19.05 -13.07
N GLY A 44 19.52 18.47 -13.27
CA GLY A 44 20.45 18.08 -12.21
C GLY A 44 20.03 16.85 -11.40
N ARG A 45 19.03 16.09 -11.88
CA ARG A 45 18.46 14.92 -11.19
C ARG A 45 18.40 13.73 -12.12
N GLU A 46 18.46 12.53 -11.55
CA GLU A 46 18.32 11.26 -12.25
C GLU A 46 16.97 10.62 -11.92
N TYR A 47 16.16 10.29 -12.93
CA TYR A 47 14.80 9.77 -12.82
C TYR A 47 14.73 8.35 -13.35
N PHE A 48 14.12 7.45 -12.59
CA PHE A 48 13.98 6.04 -12.98
C PHE A 48 12.72 5.42 -12.39
N TYR A 49 12.33 4.27 -12.92
CA TYR A 49 11.19 3.51 -12.40
C TYR A 49 11.68 2.35 -11.53
N GLY A 50 11.31 2.33 -10.26
CA GLY A 50 11.81 1.34 -9.28
C GLY A 50 10.72 0.71 -8.41
N GLY A 51 9.50 0.55 -8.96
CA GLY A 51 8.28 0.29 -8.17
C GLY A 51 7.44 1.55 -7.93
N GLY A 52 7.79 2.62 -8.63
CA GLY A 52 7.25 3.97 -8.55
C GLY A 52 8.19 4.88 -9.34
N ILE A 53 7.75 6.07 -9.73
CA ILE A 53 8.67 7.05 -10.32
C ILE A 53 9.57 7.59 -9.21
N CYS A 54 10.84 7.22 -9.27
CA CYS A 54 11.87 7.62 -8.33
C CYS A 54 12.77 8.68 -8.97
N ASP A 55 13.41 9.48 -8.12
CA ASP A 55 14.54 10.28 -8.56
C ASP A 55 15.70 10.26 -7.56
N GLY A 56 16.87 10.70 -7.99
CA GLY A 56 18.12 10.59 -7.24
C GLY A 56 19.12 11.66 -7.66
N THR A 57 20.26 11.67 -6.97
CA THR A 57 21.45 12.39 -7.43
C THR A 57 22.09 11.54 -8.54
N PRO A 58 22.45 12.14 -9.70
CA PRO A 58 23.05 11.39 -10.80
C PRO A 58 24.25 10.53 -10.39
N GLY A 59 24.22 9.24 -10.73
CA GLY A 59 25.28 8.27 -10.42
C GLY A 59 25.41 7.89 -8.94
N ARG A 60 24.41 8.25 -8.12
CA ARG A 60 24.31 7.85 -6.70
C ARG A 60 23.04 7.05 -6.42
N THR A 61 22.50 6.43 -7.46
CA THR A 61 21.36 5.54 -7.36
C THR A 61 21.81 4.17 -6.80
N PRO A 62 20.88 3.30 -6.40
CA PRO A 62 21.18 1.96 -5.90
C PRO A 62 21.91 1.07 -6.90
N PHE A 63 21.89 1.44 -8.18
CA PHE A 63 22.52 0.73 -9.30
C PHE A 63 24.03 1.02 -9.42
N GLY A 64 24.57 1.87 -8.53
CA GLY A 64 25.98 2.22 -8.52
C GLY A 64 26.32 3.24 -9.61
N ASN A 65 27.45 3.01 -10.30
CA ASN A 65 27.88 3.88 -11.38
C ASN A 65 27.34 3.37 -12.73
N PRO A 66 26.83 4.25 -13.60
CA PRO A 66 26.40 3.85 -14.94
C PRO A 66 27.60 3.34 -15.74
N ILE A 67 27.40 2.25 -16.48
CA ILE A 67 28.40 1.72 -17.44
C ILE A 67 28.52 2.62 -18.67
N LYS A 68 27.47 3.41 -18.95
CA LYS A 68 27.42 4.34 -20.07
C LYS A 68 26.47 5.50 -19.73
N SER A 69 26.82 6.70 -20.19
CA SER A 69 25.92 7.85 -20.21
C SER A 69 25.76 8.29 -21.67
N GLU A 70 24.53 8.26 -22.17
CA GLU A 70 24.21 8.62 -23.55
C GLU A 70 23.51 9.97 -23.62
N GLU A 71 23.97 10.87 -24.48
CA GLU A 71 23.28 12.14 -24.72
C GLU A 71 22.07 11.87 -25.64
N ILE A 72 20.86 12.09 -25.12
CA ILE A 72 19.61 11.87 -25.87
C ILE A 72 19.19 13.13 -26.63
N GLY A 73 19.47 14.30 -26.07
CA GLY A 73 19.21 15.58 -26.70
C GLY A 73 19.10 16.72 -25.71
N GLU A 74 18.38 17.76 -26.12
CA GLU A 74 18.15 18.97 -25.35
C GLU A 74 16.64 19.23 -25.24
N THR A 75 16.22 19.85 -24.14
CA THR A 75 14.82 20.21 -23.89
C THR A 75 14.69 21.67 -23.49
N VAL A 76 13.63 22.31 -23.98
CA VAL A 76 13.18 23.64 -23.53
C VAL A 76 11.99 23.55 -22.57
N ILE A 77 11.56 22.33 -22.23
CA ILE A 77 10.43 22.11 -21.33
C ILE A 77 10.84 22.60 -19.93
N PRO A 78 10.05 23.46 -19.29
CA PRO A 78 10.33 23.88 -17.93
C PRO A 78 10.19 22.71 -16.94
N LYS A 79 11.02 22.71 -15.90
CA LYS A 79 11.00 21.66 -14.86
C LYS A 79 9.62 21.44 -14.25
N ASP A 80 8.82 22.48 -14.03
CA ASP A 80 7.47 22.34 -13.46
C ASP A 80 6.50 21.61 -14.41
N VAL A 81 6.62 21.84 -15.71
CA VAL A 81 5.86 21.12 -16.75
C VAL A 81 6.30 19.66 -16.80
N PHE A 82 7.60 19.39 -16.72
CA PHE A 82 8.10 18.02 -16.63
C PHE A 82 7.61 17.29 -15.38
N VAL A 83 7.60 17.95 -14.22
CA VAL A 83 7.06 17.36 -12.98
C VAL A 83 5.55 17.08 -13.11
N LYS A 84 4.78 17.95 -13.76
CA LYS A 84 3.35 17.70 -14.06
C LYS A 84 3.19 16.50 -15.00
N PHE A 85 4.04 16.37 -16.01
CA PHE A 85 4.05 15.20 -16.89
C PHE A 85 4.33 13.91 -16.11
N LEU A 86 5.40 13.87 -15.29
CA LEU A 86 5.71 12.71 -14.45
C LEU A 86 4.53 12.33 -13.54
N ARG A 87 3.81 13.31 -12.99
CA ARG A 87 2.59 13.07 -12.20
C ARG A 87 1.46 12.46 -13.02
N ASN A 88 1.28 12.90 -14.26
CA ASN A 88 0.22 12.37 -15.13
C ASN A 88 0.47 10.90 -15.50
N ILE A 89 1.74 10.51 -15.68
CA ILE A 89 2.11 9.14 -16.05
C ILE A 89 2.36 8.24 -14.83
N SER A 90 2.37 8.77 -13.60
CA SER A 90 2.74 7.99 -12.40
C SER A 90 1.86 6.77 -12.17
N MET A 91 0.58 6.82 -12.55
CA MET A 91 -0.34 5.68 -12.45
C MET A 91 0.00 4.54 -13.42
N ASN A 92 0.77 4.81 -14.48
CA ASN A 92 1.26 3.78 -15.40
C ASN A 92 2.55 3.11 -14.88
N TYR A 93 3.21 3.72 -13.90
CA TYR A 93 4.51 3.32 -13.37
C TYR A 93 4.44 3.12 -11.84
N THR A 94 3.43 2.37 -11.38
CA THR A 94 3.31 1.92 -9.98
C THR A 94 4.02 0.60 -9.77
N PHE A 95 4.21 0.17 -8.53
CA PHE A 95 4.77 -1.16 -8.25
C PHE A 95 4.02 -2.30 -8.91
N GLU A 96 2.70 -2.27 -8.84
CA GLU A 96 1.84 -3.33 -9.37
C GLU A 96 1.81 -3.34 -10.90
N ALA A 97 2.06 -2.18 -11.51
CA ALA A 97 2.17 -2.02 -12.96
C ALA A 97 3.51 -2.52 -13.50
N TYR A 98 4.49 -2.82 -12.64
CA TYR A 98 5.82 -3.22 -13.09
C TYR A 98 5.77 -4.59 -13.76
N ASP A 99 6.30 -4.67 -14.96
CA ASP A 99 6.46 -5.91 -15.72
C ASP A 99 7.83 -5.93 -16.39
N LEU A 100 8.63 -6.96 -16.11
CA LEU A 100 10.00 -7.09 -16.60
C LEU A 100 10.11 -7.03 -18.14
N ILE A 101 9.05 -7.36 -18.87
CA ILE A 101 9.08 -7.47 -20.34
C ILE A 101 8.46 -6.24 -20.99
N THR A 102 7.31 -5.79 -20.48
CA THR A 102 6.41 -4.86 -21.18
C THR A 102 6.27 -3.50 -20.50
N ASN A 103 6.61 -3.38 -19.21
CA ASN A 103 6.50 -2.14 -18.47
C ASN A 103 7.57 -2.06 -17.37
N ASN A 104 8.81 -1.76 -17.78
CA ASN A 104 9.97 -1.68 -16.90
C ASN A 104 10.66 -0.31 -16.99
N CYS A 105 11.83 -0.19 -16.37
CA CYS A 105 12.62 1.04 -16.30
C CYS A 105 12.98 1.64 -17.67
N ASN A 106 13.14 0.77 -18.66
CA ASN A 106 13.51 1.15 -20.02
C ASN A 106 12.29 1.74 -20.75
N ASN A 107 11.09 1.19 -20.53
CA ASN A 107 9.84 1.76 -21.04
C ASN A 107 9.60 3.16 -20.46
N PHE A 108 9.74 3.31 -19.14
CA PHE A 108 9.66 4.60 -18.47
C PHE A 108 10.64 5.62 -19.05
N SER A 109 11.92 5.22 -19.16
CA SER A 109 12.96 6.10 -19.70
C SER A 109 12.67 6.51 -21.14
N ASN A 110 12.13 5.59 -21.95
CA ASN A 110 11.72 5.90 -23.32
C ASN A 110 10.60 6.96 -23.35
N GLU A 111 9.53 6.78 -22.59
CA GLU A 111 8.40 7.73 -22.57
C GLU A 111 8.84 9.11 -22.07
N VAL A 112 9.73 9.16 -21.08
CA VAL A 112 10.31 10.41 -20.57
C VAL A 112 11.21 11.09 -21.63
N CYS A 113 12.07 10.34 -22.31
CA CYS A 113 12.95 10.87 -23.35
C CYS A 113 12.16 11.40 -24.55
N GLU A 114 11.12 10.67 -24.98
CA GLU A 114 10.22 11.10 -26.04
C GLU A 114 9.50 12.40 -25.66
N PHE A 115 8.99 12.51 -24.44
CA PHE A 115 8.35 13.73 -23.97
C PHE A 115 9.30 14.93 -23.93
N LEU A 116 10.53 14.73 -23.42
CA LEU A 116 11.48 15.83 -23.21
C LEU A 116 12.13 16.30 -24.52
N THR A 117 12.43 15.38 -25.43
CA THR A 117 13.31 15.64 -26.59
C THR A 117 12.70 15.24 -27.93
N GLY A 118 11.60 14.47 -27.94
CA GLY A 118 11.08 13.83 -29.15
C GLY A 118 11.86 12.59 -29.60
N ASN A 119 12.97 12.25 -28.92
CA ASN A 119 13.83 11.12 -29.25
C ASN A 119 13.57 9.92 -28.32
N GLN A 120 13.66 8.73 -28.88
CA GLN A 120 13.62 7.46 -28.15
C GLN A 120 14.97 7.13 -27.50
N ILE A 121 14.95 6.27 -26.49
CA ILE A 121 16.18 5.65 -25.99
C ILE A 121 16.74 4.64 -27.03
N PRO A 122 18.02 4.27 -26.96
CA PRO A 122 18.59 3.30 -27.89
C PRO A 122 17.81 1.97 -27.93
N SER A 123 17.50 1.51 -29.15
CA SER A 123 16.70 0.30 -29.37
C SER A 123 17.32 -0.96 -28.76
N TYR A 124 18.66 -1.03 -28.66
CA TYR A 124 19.33 -2.17 -28.03
C TYR A 124 19.01 -2.33 -26.53
N ILE A 125 18.55 -1.25 -25.87
CA ILE A 125 18.05 -1.27 -24.48
C ILE A 125 16.57 -1.62 -24.48
N LEU A 126 15.77 -0.94 -25.30
CA LEU A 126 14.31 -1.09 -25.30
C LEU A 126 13.82 -2.45 -25.83
N ASP A 127 14.49 -2.99 -26.85
CA ASP A 127 14.12 -4.27 -27.48
C ASP A 127 14.76 -5.49 -26.82
N LEU A 128 15.60 -5.30 -25.78
CA LEU A 128 16.29 -6.39 -25.09
C LEU A 128 15.34 -7.53 -24.64
N PRO A 129 14.18 -7.26 -23.99
CA PRO A 129 13.26 -8.32 -23.60
C PRO A 129 12.72 -9.11 -24.80
N LYS A 130 12.40 -8.43 -25.91
CA LYS A 130 11.91 -9.09 -27.13
C LYS A 130 12.99 -9.97 -27.75
N ILE A 131 14.24 -9.49 -27.80
CA ILE A 131 15.38 -10.25 -28.32
C ILE A 131 15.60 -11.52 -27.49
N ALA A 132 15.49 -11.42 -26.16
CA ALA A 132 15.62 -12.56 -25.26
C ALA A 132 14.51 -13.60 -25.51
N LEU A 133 13.24 -13.19 -25.54
CA LEU A 133 12.08 -14.09 -25.72
C LEU A 133 11.95 -14.69 -27.12
N GLN A 134 12.59 -14.10 -28.13
CA GLN A 134 12.65 -14.68 -29.48
C GLN A 134 13.54 -15.93 -29.55
N SER A 135 14.41 -16.16 -28.56
CA SER A 135 15.24 -17.36 -28.51
C SER A 135 14.47 -18.59 -28.00
N PRO A 136 14.83 -19.82 -28.42
CA PRO A 136 14.20 -21.05 -27.92
C PRO A 136 14.27 -21.17 -26.38
N MET A 137 15.41 -20.81 -25.79
CA MET A 137 15.59 -20.78 -24.33
C MET A 137 14.74 -19.67 -23.68
N GLY A 138 14.65 -18.50 -24.32
CA GLY A 138 13.81 -17.37 -23.89
C GLY A 138 12.35 -17.76 -23.72
N LYS A 139 11.78 -18.50 -24.68
CA LYS A 139 10.43 -19.06 -24.59
C LYS A 139 10.28 -20.09 -23.47
N MET A 140 11.35 -20.83 -23.16
CA MET A 140 11.34 -21.83 -22.09
C MET A 140 11.40 -21.19 -20.69
N ILE A 141 12.09 -20.04 -20.55
CA ILE A 141 12.16 -19.28 -19.29
C ILE A 141 11.06 -18.24 -19.15
N GLU A 142 10.26 -17.98 -20.19
CA GLU A 142 9.13 -17.05 -20.16
C GLU A 142 8.16 -17.33 -18.99
N PRO A 143 7.76 -18.59 -18.68
CA PRO A 143 6.94 -18.88 -17.50
C PRO A 143 7.66 -18.55 -16.19
N PHE A 144 8.98 -18.72 -16.13
CA PHE A 144 9.79 -18.34 -14.98
C PHE A 144 9.88 -16.82 -14.81
N LEU A 145 10.14 -16.06 -15.89
CA LEU A 145 10.11 -14.60 -15.87
C LEU A 145 8.72 -14.05 -15.51
N THR A 146 7.66 -14.70 -15.98
CA THR A 146 6.28 -14.40 -15.60
C THR A 146 6.04 -14.70 -14.12
N ASN A 147 6.59 -15.80 -13.59
CA ASN A 147 6.53 -16.12 -12.17
C ASN A 147 7.41 -15.19 -11.32
N LEU A 148 8.51 -14.64 -11.85
CA LEU A 148 9.28 -13.57 -11.22
C LEU A 148 8.49 -12.27 -11.18
N ASN A 149 7.81 -11.89 -12.26
CA ASN A 149 6.85 -10.79 -12.26
C ASN A 149 5.78 -11.03 -11.18
N LYS A 150 5.20 -12.23 -11.14
CA LYS A 150 4.18 -12.58 -10.13
C LYS A 150 4.74 -12.56 -8.72
N SER A 151 5.91 -13.15 -8.44
CA SER A 151 6.49 -13.18 -7.08
C SER A 151 6.97 -11.80 -6.62
N ALA A 152 7.50 -10.98 -7.52
CA ALA A 152 7.78 -9.58 -7.25
C ALA A 152 6.50 -8.77 -6.98
N GLN A 153 5.37 -9.12 -7.59
CA GLN A 153 4.05 -8.51 -7.36
C GLN A 153 3.28 -9.13 -6.18
N LEU A 154 3.61 -10.36 -5.76
CA LEU A 154 2.98 -11.13 -4.68
C LEU A 154 3.68 -10.92 -3.33
N ASN A 155 4.88 -10.32 -3.32
CA ASN A 155 5.50 -9.71 -2.15
C ASN A 155 5.21 -8.19 -2.17
N PRO A 156 4.19 -7.69 -1.45
CA PRO A 156 3.76 -6.28 -1.54
C PRO A 156 4.71 -5.29 -0.85
N GLU A 157 5.91 -5.73 -0.45
CA GLU A 157 6.76 -5.01 0.50
C GLU A 157 7.61 -3.90 -0.12
N PHE A 158 7.72 -3.80 -1.45
CA PHE A 158 8.83 -3.04 -2.05
C PHE A 158 8.47 -2.02 -3.15
N GLY A 159 7.20 -1.61 -3.29
CA GLY A 159 6.91 -0.42 -4.11
C GLY A 159 5.61 0.30 -3.79
N GLN A 160 5.17 0.24 -2.55
CA GLN A 160 4.20 1.21 -2.05
C GLN A 160 4.90 2.57 -1.90
N GLN A 161 5.07 3.30 -3.00
CA GLN A 161 5.25 4.74 -2.97
C GLN A 161 4.09 5.38 -3.74
N GLU A 162 3.09 5.84 -2.99
CA GLU A 162 2.11 6.80 -3.49
C GLU A 162 2.86 8.09 -3.85
N SER A 163 2.74 8.55 -5.10
CA SER A 163 3.24 9.86 -5.50
C SER A 163 2.41 10.96 -4.79
N ASP A 164 2.88 11.43 -3.64
CA ASP A 164 2.27 12.53 -2.89
C ASP A 164 2.32 13.84 -3.68
N MET A 165 1.15 14.47 -3.86
CA MET A 165 0.91 15.55 -4.82
C MET A 165 1.49 16.93 -4.47
N ASN A 166 2.39 17.09 -3.49
CA ASN A 166 2.97 18.41 -3.19
C ASN A 166 4.37 18.44 -2.53
N VAL A 167 5.16 17.37 -2.64
CA VAL A 167 6.53 17.32 -2.11
C VAL A 167 7.54 17.27 -3.28
N PRO A 168 8.71 17.94 -3.20
CA PRO A 168 9.78 17.72 -4.17
C PRO A 168 10.11 16.22 -4.23
N ILE A 169 10.26 15.70 -5.45
CA ILE A 169 10.47 14.28 -5.76
C ILE A 169 11.56 13.73 -4.82
N HIS A 170 11.17 12.78 -3.98
CA HIS A 170 11.97 12.29 -2.84
C HIS A 170 12.69 11.01 -3.24
N VAL A 171 13.97 10.92 -2.88
CA VAL A 171 14.85 9.77 -3.13
C VAL A 171 14.58 8.68 -2.09
N PRO A 172 14.06 7.49 -2.43
CA PRO A 172 14.18 6.34 -1.53
C PRO A 172 15.64 5.92 -1.41
N GLU A 173 16.11 5.67 -0.19
CA GLU A 173 17.32 4.87 0.03
C GLU A 173 16.93 3.41 -0.15
N ILE A 174 17.34 2.85 -1.28
CA ILE A 174 17.18 1.43 -1.58
C ILE A 174 18.55 0.81 -1.34
N HIS A 175 18.66 -0.05 -0.32
CA HIS A 175 19.83 -0.92 -0.20
C HIS A 175 19.91 -1.86 -1.42
N PRO A 176 21.09 -2.18 -1.96
CA PRO A 176 21.24 -3.02 -3.16
C PRO A 176 20.54 -4.38 -3.07
N ASN A 177 20.29 -4.87 -1.85
CA ASN A 177 19.62 -6.15 -1.59
C ASN A 177 18.10 -6.01 -1.31
N GLN A 178 17.55 -4.79 -1.32
CA GLN A 178 16.18 -4.45 -0.91
C GLN A 178 15.35 -3.75 -2.01
N SER A 179 15.89 -3.46 -3.20
CA SER A 179 15.00 -3.17 -4.35
C SER A 179 14.43 -4.46 -4.90
N MET A 180 13.28 -4.37 -5.55
CA MET A 180 12.80 -5.40 -6.47
C MET A 180 13.90 -5.81 -7.48
N MET A 181 14.72 -4.86 -7.93
CA MET A 181 15.90 -5.14 -8.74
C MET A 181 17.06 -5.79 -7.99
N GLY A 182 17.28 -5.45 -6.71
CA GLY A 182 18.19 -6.16 -5.81
C GLY A 182 17.81 -7.62 -5.59
N MET A 183 16.51 -7.92 -5.52
CA MET A 183 16.00 -9.28 -5.45
C MET A 183 16.21 -10.05 -6.76
N ILE A 184 15.93 -9.41 -7.90
CA ILE A 184 16.24 -9.98 -9.22
C ILE A 184 17.74 -10.23 -9.36
N GLN A 185 18.58 -9.31 -8.90
CA GLN A 185 20.03 -9.45 -8.90
C GLN A 185 20.50 -10.58 -7.97
N ASN A 186 19.91 -10.72 -6.78
CA ASN A 186 20.20 -11.81 -5.85
C ASN A 186 19.77 -13.18 -6.41
N GLN A 187 18.61 -13.26 -7.06
CA GLN A 187 18.13 -14.49 -7.70
C GLN A 187 18.90 -14.84 -8.98
N LEU A 188 19.47 -13.85 -9.66
CA LEU A 188 20.38 -14.04 -10.79
C LEU A 188 21.85 -14.22 -10.38
N GLY A 189 22.14 -14.29 -9.07
CA GLY A 189 23.47 -14.62 -8.55
C GLY A 189 24.47 -13.46 -8.49
N GLY A 190 24.00 -12.22 -8.32
CA GLY A 190 24.83 -11.01 -8.31
C GLY A 190 24.99 -10.33 -6.94
N GLY A 191 24.79 -11.04 -5.82
CA GLY A 191 24.89 -10.47 -4.48
C GLY A 191 26.33 -10.27 -3.99
N SER A 192 26.61 -9.12 -3.38
CA SER A 192 27.92 -8.70 -2.85
C SER A 192 28.64 -9.79 -2.04
N GLY A 193 29.79 -10.26 -2.55
CA GLY A 193 30.85 -10.89 -1.75
C GLY A 193 30.87 -12.42 -1.65
N GLN A 194 30.04 -13.17 -2.38
CA GLN A 194 30.14 -14.63 -2.41
C GLN A 194 30.41 -15.16 -3.81
N ASN A 195 31.52 -15.88 -3.96
CA ASN A 195 31.82 -16.70 -5.15
C ASN A 195 30.68 -17.71 -5.33
N LEU A 196 29.84 -17.53 -6.34
CA LEU A 196 28.78 -18.48 -6.66
C LEU A 196 29.31 -19.64 -7.48
N ASN A 197 28.98 -20.85 -7.02
CA ASN A 197 29.35 -22.11 -7.61
C ASN A 197 28.37 -22.43 -8.75
N ILE A 198 28.85 -22.46 -9.99
CA ILE A 198 28.08 -22.74 -11.22
C ILE A 198 27.21 -24.01 -11.11
N ASN A 199 27.58 -24.96 -10.23
CA ASN A 199 26.82 -26.17 -9.99
C ASN A 199 25.47 -25.94 -9.28
N SER A 200 25.28 -24.85 -8.52
CA SER A 200 23.99 -24.57 -7.85
C SER A 200 22.92 -24.09 -8.83
N LEU A 201 23.32 -23.29 -9.83
CA LEU A 201 22.42 -22.80 -10.88
C LEU A 201 21.98 -23.96 -11.81
N LEU A 202 22.91 -24.86 -12.14
CA LEU A 202 22.62 -26.05 -12.95
C LEU A 202 21.70 -27.05 -12.23
N ASN A 203 21.88 -27.24 -10.91
CA ASN A 203 21.01 -28.09 -10.10
C ASN A 203 19.59 -27.49 -9.94
N SER A 204 19.45 -26.17 -9.88
CA SER A 204 18.14 -25.51 -9.83
C SER A 204 17.36 -25.63 -11.15
N LEU A 205 18.06 -25.77 -12.28
CA LEU A 205 17.44 -25.93 -13.60
C LEU A 205 17.16 -27.41 -13.95
N GLY A 206 17.85 -28.35 -13.30
CA GLY A 206 17.64 -29.80 -13.49
C GLY A 206 16.39 -30.39 -12.81
N GLY A 207 15.65 -29.59 -12.03
CA GLY A 207 14.47 -30.04 -11.26
C GLY A 207 13.15 -30.09 -12.03
N LEU A 208 13.11 -29.65 -13.28
CA LEU A 208 11.94 -29.75 -14.16
C LEU A 208 12.12 -31.00 -15.05
N GLY A 209 11.31 -32.02 -14.79
CA GLY A 209 11.58 -33.42 -15.16
C GLY A 209 11.91 -33.70 -16.62
N GLY A 210 12.77 -34.73 -16.80
CA GLY A 210 12.67 -35.65 -17.94
C GLY A 210 13.86 -35.70 -18.91
N PHE A 211 15.07 -35.97 -18.43
CA PHE A 211 16.09 -36.64 -19.27
C PHE A 211 16.92 -37.62 -18.42
N GLY A 212 16.55 -38.89 -18.49
CA GLY A 212 17.45 -39.98 -18.14
C GLY A 212 18.44 -40.23 -19.29
N GLY A 213 19.70 -40.44 -18.93
CA GLY A 213 20.68 -41.13 -19.78
C GLY A 213 21.55 -40.24 -20.67
N MET A 214 22.71 -39.83 -20.15
CA MET A 214 24.00 -40.10 -20.79
C MET A 214 25.12 -39.75 -19.81
N GLY A 215 25.94 -40.74 -19.43
CA GLY A 215 27.13 -40.50 -18.61
C GLY A 215 28.26 -39.85 -19.41
N ASN A 216 29.20 -39.20 -18.73
CA ASN A 216 30.57 -39.74 -18.63
C ASN A 216 31.44 -38.99 -17.61
N ASN A 217 32.23 -39.81 -16.94
CA ASN A 217 33.42 -39.64 -16.10
C ASN A 217 34.33 -38.41 -16.29
N ASN A 218 34.84 -37.89 -15.16
CA ASN A 218 36.27 -37.82 -14.80
C ASN A 218 36.42 -37.22 -13.38
N THR A 219 36.74 -37.99 -12.34
CA THR A 219 38.10 -38.17 -11.76
C THR A 219 38.97 -36.89 -11.72
N ASN A 220 39.17 -36.28 -10.55
CA ASN A 220 40.39 -36.46 -9.75
C ASN A 220 40.53 -35.46 -8.57
N GLN A 221 40.82 -36.05 -7.41
CA GLN A 221 41.87 -35.69 -6.44
C GLN A 221 41.75 -34.41 -5.58
N ASN A 222 41.44 -34.67 -4.30
CA ASN A 222 42.24 -34.33 -3.11
C ASN A 222 43.19 -33.13 -3.16
N THR A 223 43.00 -32.19 -2.23
CA THR A 223 44.02 -31.92 -1.20
C THR A 223 43.38 -31.41 0.10
N ASN A 224 43.75 -32.09 1.18
CA ASN A 224 43.55 -31.72 2.58
C ASN A 224 44.24 -30.39 2.92
N TYR A 225 43.60 -29.56 3.72
CA TYR A 225 44.29 -28.92 4.86
C TYR A 225 43.42 -28.98 6.11
N ASN A 226 44.01 -29.64 7.10
CA ASN A 226 43.55 -29.87 8.45
C ASN A 226 43.93 -28.63 9.29
N THR A 227 43.00 -28.06 10.05
CA THR A 227 43.32 -27.52 11.38
C THR A 227 42.15 -27.71 12.32
N ASN A 228 42.36 -28.61 13.26
CA ASN A 228 41.60 -28.81 14.48
C ASN A 228 41.52 -27.51 15.30
N ASN A 229 40.36 -27.23 15.89
CA ASN A 229 40.33 -27.06 17.34
C ASN A 229 38.96 -27.47 17.90
N ARG A 230 38.99 -28.56 18.67
CA ARG A 230 37.94 -28.97 19.59
C ARG A 230 38.00 -28.06 20.81
N ASN A 231 36.84 -27.71 21.37
CA ASN A 231 36.58 -27.96 22.79
C ASN A 231 35.08 -28.18 22.98
N ASN A 232 34.77 -29.41 23.38
CA ASN A 232 33.50 -29.86 23.91
C ASN A 232 33.35 -29.48 25.39
N TYR A 233 32.13 -29.73 25.87
CA TYR A 233 31.63 -29.89 27.24
C TYR A 233 30.84 -28.68 27.77
N SER A 234 29.68 -28.82 28.39
CA SER A 234 28.68 -29.90 28.46
C SER A 234 27.48 -29.36 29.24
N ASN A 235 26.30 -29.82 28.86
CA ASN A 235 25.05 -29.89 29.61
C ASN A 235 25.19 -29.88 31.16
N SER A 236 24.47 -28.97 31.83
CA SER A 236 23.94 -29.21 33.19
C SER A 236 22.75 -28.31 33.51
N ASN A 237 21.60 -28.95 33.73
CA ASN A 237 20.45 -28.42 34.45
C ASN A 237 20.84 -27.89 35.84
N SER A 238 20.33 -26.72 36.21
CA SER A 238 19.93 -26.45 37.60
C SER A 238 18.97 -25.26 37.67
N ASN A 239 17.74 -25.56 38.12
CA ASN A 239 16.82 -24.64 38.75
C ASN A 239 17.53 -23.71 39.73
N SER A 240 17.24 -22.42 39.66
CA SER A 240 17.07 -21.62 40.88
C SER A 240 16.17 -20.42 40.59
N ASN A 241 15.15 -20.33 41.43
CA ASN A 241 14.21 -19.24 41.55
C ASN A 241 14.93 -17.90 41.73
N ASN A 242 14.42 -16.86 41.07
CA ASN A 242 14.33 -15.55 41.71
C ASN A 242 13.07 -14.82 41.23
N THR A 243 12.05 -15.00 42.05
CA THR A 243 10.90 -14.12 42.26
C THR A 243 11.38 -12.70 42.52
N LEU A 244 10.96 -11.72 41.73
CA LEU A 244 10.73 -10.34 42.21
C LEU A 244 9.93 -9.51 41.18
N ASN A 245 8.70 -9.23 41.61
CA ASN A 245 7.86 -8.05 41.31
C ASN A 245 7.16 -7.92 39.95
N TYR A 246 6.10 -8.72 39.82
CA TYR A 246 4.82 -8.25 39.30
C TYR A 246 4.28 -7.10 40.16
N GLN A 247 4.43 -5.86 39.71
CA GLN A 247 3.64 -4.70 40.16
C GLN A 247 3.89 -3.54 39.20
N ASN A 248 3.15 -3.48 38.07
CA ASN A 248 2.79 -2.26 37.33
C ASN A 248 1.97 -2.58 36.05
N GLN A 249 0.84 -3.27 36.19
CA GLN A 249 -0.11 -3.48 35.08
C GLN A 249 -1.58 -3.17 35.44
N ASN A 250 -1.85 -2.52 36.59
CA ASN A 250 -3.22 -2.27 37.07
C ASN A 250 -3.65 -0.79 37.14
N GLN A 251 -3.12 0.09 36.28
CA GLN A 251 -3.55 1.51 36.31
C GLN A 251 -4.36 2.02 35.11
N TYR A 252 -4.59 1.24 34.05
CA TYR A 252 -5.31 1.74 32.87
C TYR A 252 -6.59 0.98 32.50
N GLN A 253 -7.02 -0.02 33.28
CA GLN A 253 -8.33 -0.69 33.11
C GLN A 253 -9.45 -0.14 34.01
N ASN A 254 -9.18 0.81 34.91
CA ASN A 254 -10.15 1.28 35.91
C ASN A 254 -10.79 2.66 35.65
N GLN A 255 -10.55 3.31 34.51
CA GLN A 255 -11.19 4.60 34.19
C GLN A 255 -12.40 4.52 33.24
N SER A 256 -12.63 3.38 32.58
CA SER A 256 -13.76 3.24 31.63
C SER A 256 -15.05 2.69 32.25
N GLN A 257 -15.10 2.40 33.55
CA GLN A 257 -16.27 1.81 34.22
C GLN A 257 -17.01 2.71 35.23
N ASN A 258 -16.62 3.98 35.39
CA ASN A 258 -17.20 4.86 36.43
C ASN A 258 -18.05 6.05 35.93
N ILE A 259 -18.50 6.08 34.67
CA ILE A 259 -19.40 7.14 34.18
C ILE A 259 -20.89 6.76 34.24
N ASN A 260 -21.25 5.49 34.45
CA ASN A 260 -22.65 5.03 34.39
C ASN A 260 -23.38 4.83 35.74
N LYS A 261 -22.87 5.34 36.86
CA LYS A 261 -23.57 5.21 38.16
C LYS A 261 -23.51 6.47 39.03
N SER A 262 -24.12 7.55 38.57
CA SER A 262 -24.67 8.57 39.47
C SER A 262 -25.59 9.53 38.72
N GLN A 263 -26.89 9.22 38.70
CA GLN A 263 -27.99 10.19 38.86
C GLN A 263 -29.34 9.49 38.62
N SER A 264 -29.79 8.72 39.61
CA SER A 264 -31.22 8.50 39.85
C SER A 264 -31.58 9.27 41.11
N ASN A 265 -32.61 10.13 41.00
CA ASN A 265 -33.28 10.95 42.02
C ASN A 265 -32.97 12.45 41.92
N ASN A 266 -33.78 13.19 41.15
CA ASN A 266 -34.71 14.16 41.75
C ASN A 266 -35.74 14.72 40.75
N LYS A 267 -37.00 14.55 41.15
CA LYS A 267 -38.24 15.32 40.93
C LYS A 267 -38.43 16.15 39.64
N VAL A 268 -39.52 15.77 38.98
CA VAL A 268 -40.42 16.52 38.08
C VAL A 268 -40.56 18.00 38.43
N GLU A 269 -40.29 18.88 37.46
CA GLU A 269 -40.99 20.15 37.29
C GLU A 269 -41.21 20.44 35.80
N GLN A 270 -42.44 20.79 35.43
CA GLN A 270 -42.89 21.04 34.06
C GLN A 270 -42.88 22.54 33.73
N LYS A 271 -42.53 22.83 32.46
CA LYS A 271 -42.92 23.97 31.57
C LYS A 271 -42.12 25.29 31.64
N PRO A 272 -42.15 26.16 30.58
CA PRO A 272 -42.93 26.06 29.32
C PRO A 272 -42.12 26.19 28.01
N LYS A 273 -42.74 25.72 26.92
CA LYS A 273 -42.42 26.08 25.53
C LYS A 273 -42.34 27.61 25.37
N ARG A 274 -41.26 28.11 24.78
CA ARG A 274 -41.17 29.47 24.25
C ARG A 274 -40.84 29.42 22.76
N ASN A 275 -41.87 29.65 21.95
CA ASN A 275 -41.69 30.17 20.59
C ASN A 275 -41.06 31.56 20.71
N TYR A 276 -39.91 31.78 20.07
CA TYR A 276 -39.49 33.11 19.67
C TYR A 276 -39.03 33.07 18.21
N LEU A 277 -39.60 34.00 17.46
CA LEU A 277 -39.32 34.30 16.08
C LEU A 277 -37.83 34.58 15.86
N GLN A 278 -37.34 34.28 14.66
CA GLN A 278 -36.13 34.91 14.13
C GLN A 278 -36.31 36.43 14.08
N PRO A 279 -35.23 37.17 14.33
CA PRO A 279 -34.82 38.15 13.34
C PRO A 279 -33.33 38.02 12.98
N ASN A 280 -33.05 38.25 11.70
CA ASN A 280 -31.73 38.41 11.10
C ASN A 280 -30.81 39.32 11.94
N GLY A 281 -29.60 38.85 12.24
CA GLY A 281 -28.56 39.66 12.88
C GLY A 281 -27.28 38.88 13.14
N GLN A 282 -26.33 38.97 12.20
CA GLN A 282 -24.89 38.67 12.33
C GLN A 282 -24.52 37.34 13.02
N GLN A 283 -24.21 36.31 12.22
CA GLN A 283 -23.44 35.15 12.67
C GLN A 283 -22.14 35.66 13.32
N LYS A 284 -22.03 35.57 14.66
CA LYS A 284 -20.73 35.63 15.33
C LYS A 284 -19.90 34.51 14.72
N LYS A 285 -18.84 34.84 13.99
CA LYS A 285 -17.79 33.87 13.65
C LYS A 285 -17.26 33.35 14.99
N ASN A 286 -17.59 32.11 15.35
CA ASN A 286 -16.92 31.43 16.44
C ASN A 286 -15.46 31.30 15.99
N PHE A 287 -14.56 32.02 16.65
CA PHE A 287 -13.13 31.92 16.39
C PHE A 287 -12.64 30.66 17.09
N HIS A 288 -12.21 29.67 16.30
CA HIS A 288 -11.53 28.48 16.83
C HIS A 288 -10.06 28.80 17.11
N LYS A 289 -9.44 28.12 18.09
CA LYS A 289 -8.01 28.28 18.40
C LYS A 289 -7.12 28.14 17.16
N HIS A 290 -7.52 27.25 16.25
CA HIS A 290 -6.80 26.93 15.02
C HIS A 290 -7.00 27.93 13.86
N ASP A 291 -7.89 28.92 13.97
CA ASP A 291 -8.21 29.85 12.88
C ASP A 291 -7.02 30.74 12.44
N ASN A 292 -6.02 30.89 13.31
CA ASN A 292 -4.82 31.66 13.06
C ASN A 292 -3.69 30.82 12.42
N LEU A 293 -3.87 29.51 12.26
CA LEU A 293 -2.84 28.61 11.72
C LEU A 293 -2.84 28.61 10.18
N THR A 294 -1.81 29.19 9.57
CA THR A 294 -1.62 29.24 8.11
C THR A 294 -0.77 28.10 7.56
N ASN A 295 -0.13 27.30 8.43
CA ASN A 295 0.98 26.40 8.06
C ASN A 295 0.66 24.89 8.11
N ILE A 296 -0.61 24.49 8.12
CA ILE A 296 -1.02 23.06 8.06
C ILE A 296 -1.26 22.57 6.62
N LYS A 297 -0.23 22.64 5.77
CA LYS A 297 -0.36 22.42 4.31
C LYS A 297 -0.59 20.96 3.94
N ILE A 298 0.02 20.02 4.66
CA ILE A 298 -0.12 18.57 4.44
C ILE A 298 -1.53 18.16 4.83
N THR A 299 -1.98 18.59 6.01
CA THR A 299 -3.34 18.35 6.50
C THR A 299 -4.40 18.91 5.54
N LYS A 300 -4.19 20.10 4.95
CA LYS A 300 -5.14 20.74 4.03
C LYS A 300 -5.21 20.13 2.62
N ASN A 301 -4.09 19.62 2.08
CA ASN A 301 -3.98 19.30 0.64
C ASN A 301 -4.12 17.82 0.28
N GLN A 302 -4.68 16.98 1.15
CA GLN A 302 -4.90 15.58 0.84
C GLN A 302 -6.19 15.34 0.05
N ILE A 303 -6.12 14.40 -0.90
CA ILE A 303 -7.26 13.86 -1.65
C ILE A 303 -7.66 12.52 -1.04
N PRO A 304 -8.97 12.13 -1.08
CA PRO A 304 -9.39 10.84 -0.59
C PRO A 304 -8.59 9.69 -1.21
N ILE A 305 -8.03 8.83 -0.36
CA ILE A 305 -7.28 7.64 -0.76
C ILE A 305 -8.23 6.68 -1.49
N LYS A 306 -7.72 5.98 -2.52
CA LYS A 306 -8.46 4.97 -3.28
C LYS A 306 -7.61 3.75 -3.59
N PHE A 307 -8.26 2.60 -3.69
CA PHE A 307 -7.68 1.34 -4.13
C PHE A 307 -8.25 0.97 -5.50
N SER A 308 -7.57 1.44 -6.55
CA SER A 308 -8.03 1.31 -7.95
C SER A 308 -7.29 0.28 -8.80
N VAL A 309 -6.19 -0.28 -8.31
CA VAL A 309 -5.42 -1.31 -9.04
C VAL A 309 -6.12 -2.66 -8.97
N PHE A 310 -6.20 -3.39 -10.08
CA PHE A 310 -6.76 -4.74 -10.17
C PHE A 310 -6.21 -5.53 -11.36
N LYS A 311 -6.35 -6.86 -11.29
CA LYS A 311 -6.05 -7.81 -12.38
C LYS A 311 -7.26 -8.73 -12.57
N ILE A 312 -8.17 -8.33 -13.45
CA ILE A 312 -9.49 -8.95 -13.56
C ILE A 312 -9.41 -10.43 -13.93
N GLU A 313 -8.47 -10.80 -14.80
CA GLU A 313 -8.23 -12.18 -15.20
C GLU A 313 -7.84 -13.04 -13.99
N SER A 314 -6.90 -12.56 -13.17
CA SER A 314 -6.45 -13.26 -11.97
C SER A 314 -7.54 -13.42 -10.92
N ILE A 315 -8.42 -12.42 -10.77
CA ILE A 315 -9.53 -12.45 -9.82
C ILE A 315 -10.54 -13.53 -10.25
N VAL A 316 -10.93 -13.50 -11.52
CA VAL A 316 -11.91 -14.46 -12.07
C VAL A 316 -11.36 -15.89 -12.09
N GLU A 317 -10.10 -16.08 -12.48
CA GLU A 317 -9.41 -17.37 -12.39
C GLU A 317 -9.40 -17.92 -10.96
N LYS A 318 -9.18 -17.06 -9.96
CA LYS A 318 -9.22 -17.47 -8.56
C LYS A 318 -10.63 -17.92 -8.14
N ILE A 319 -11.69 -17.23 -8.58
CA ILE A 319 -13.07 -17.66 -8.31
C ILE A 319 -13.34 -19.04 -8.91
N TYR A 320 -12.96 -19.26 -10.18
CA TYR A 320 -13.14 -20.57 -10.83
C TYR A 320 -12.31 -21.68 -10.18
N SER A 321 -11.17 -21.34 -9.56
CA SER A 321 -10.35 -22.33 -8.84
C SER A 321 -11.04 -22.96 -7.63
N PHE A 322 -12.10 -22.33 -7.11
CA PHE A 322 -12.88 -22.85 -5.98
C PHE A 322 -13.85 -23.98 -6.35
N GLN A 323 -13.89 -24.41 -7.63
CA GLN A 323 -14.72 -25.53 -8.10
C GLN A 323 -16.23 -25.37 -7.84
N ILE A 324 -16.70 -24.12 -7.84
CA ILE A 324 -18.12 -23.78 -7.66
C ILE A 324 -18.85 -23.97 -9.00
N GLU A 325 -20.04 -24.58 -8.95
CA GLU A 325 -20.90 -24.67 -10.12
C GLU A 325 -21.62 -23.35 -10.39
N PHE A 326 -21.43 -22.84 -11.61
CA PHE A 326 -22.07 -21.63 -12.10
C PHE A 326 -23.04 -21.95 -13.23
N SER A 327 -24.23 -21.34 -13.17
CA SER A 327 -25.19 -21.38 -14.26
C SER A 327 -24.67 -20.63 -15.48
N LYS A 328 -25.28 -20.85 -16.65
CA LYS A 328 -24.93 -20.10 -17.87
C LYS A 328 -25.11 -18.59 -17.70
N GLU A 329 -26.09 -18.19 -16.91
CA GLU A 329 -26.38 -16.78 -16.61
C GLU A 329 -25.29 -16.17 -15.71
N GLU A 330 -24.86 -16.88 -14.66
CA GLU A 330 -23.80 -16.44 -13.76
C GLU A 330 -22.45 -16.30 -14.48
N ILE A 331 -22.15 -17.22 -15.41
CA ILE A 331 -20.98 -17.10 -16.28
C ILE A 331 -21.07 -15.85 -17.16
N SER A 332 -22.26 -15.53 -17.70
CA SER A 332 -22.48 -14.31 -18.47
C SER A 332 -22.21 -13.04 -17.64
N TYR A 333 -22.58 -13.03 -16.36
CA TYR A 333 -22.27 -11.91 -15.46
C TYR A 333 -20.76 -11.70 -15.29
N PHE A 334 -19.97 -12.77 -15.17
CA PHE A 334 -18.50 -12.63 -15.10
C PHE A 334 -17.90 -12.10 -16.41
N GLU A 335 -18.42 -12.48 -17.57
CA GLU A 335 -17.97 -11.93 -18.86
C GLU A 335 -18.34 -10.45 -19.03
N GLU A 336 -19.50 -10.04 -18.55
CA GLU A 336 -19.92 -8.63 -18.54
C GLU A 336 -19.00 -7.80 -17.62
N ILE A 337 -18.75 -8.27 -16.39
CA ILE A 337 -17.80 -7.63 -15.47
C ILE A 337 -16.41 -7.49 -16.12
N LYS A 338 -15.91 -8.56 -16.74
CA LYS A 338 -14.62 -8.54 -17.46
C LYS A 338 -14.59 -7.50 -18.55
N THR A 339 -15.66 -7.42 -19.35
CA THR A 339 -15.78 -6.45 -20.44
C THR A 339 -15.76 -5.02 -19.93
N VAL A 340 -16.59 -4.72 -18.92
CA VAL A 340 -16.69 -3.39 -18.30
C VAL A 340 -15.36 -2.97 -17.70
N LEU A 341 -14.73 -3.83 -16.90
CA LEU A 341 -13.48 -3.51 -16.21
C LEU A 341 -12.28 -3.42 -17.15
N SER A 342 -12.25 -4.20 -18.23
CA SER A 342 -11.21 -4.09 -19.26
C SER A 342 -11.24 -2.72 -19.94
N LYS A 343 -12.44 -2.19 -20.21
CA LYS A 343 -12.60 -0.82 -20.74
C LYS A 343 -12.25 0.25 -19.70
N ALA A 344 -12.62 0.02 -18.43
CA ALA A 344 -12.37 0.95 -17.34
C ALA A 344 -10.89 1.02 -16.90
N LYS A 345 -10.05 0.05 -17.30
CA LYS A 345 -8.64 -0.11 -16.87
C LYS A 345 -7.78 1.16 -17.02
N LYS A 346 -8.04 1.99 -18.04
CA LYS A 346 -7.28 3.24 -18.28
C LYS A 346 -7.74 4.43 -17.43
N ASN A 347 -9.03 4.50 -17.09
CA ASN A 347 -9.60 5.59 -16.29
C ASN A 347 -10.96 5.19 -15.70
N ILE A 348 -10.94 4.47 -14.57
CA ILE A 348 -12.14 3.89 -13.97
C ILE A 348 -13.16 4.94 -13.49
N GLN A 349 -12.68 6.10 -13.02
CA GLN A 349 -13.54 7.15 -12.46
C GLN A 349 -14.29 7.94 -13.54
N ASN A 350 -13.72 8.08 -14.74
CA ASN A 350 -14.37 8.73 -15.88
C ASN A 350 -15.03 7.72 -16.83
N CYS A 351 -15.09 6.45 -16.44
CA CYS A 351 -15.70 5.40 -17.24
C CYS A 351 -17.23 5.61 -17.26
N GLN A 352 -17.81 5.64 -18.46
CA GLN A 352 -19.26 5.71 -18.65
C GLN A 352 -19.93 4.33 -18.66
N GLU A 353 -19.14 3.26 -18.53
CA GLU A 353 -19.68 1.90 -18.49
C GLU A 353 -20.45 1.66 -17.20
N THR A 354 -21.51 0.87 -17.32
CA THR A 354 -22.43 0.54 -16.24
C THR A 354 -22.38 -0.94 -15.93
N ILE A 355 -22.80 -1.27 -14.72
CA ILE A 355 -23.09 -2.64 -14.34
C ILE A 355 -24.55 -2.68 -13.89
N SER A 356 -25.25 -3.74 -14.28
CA SER A 356 -26.64 -3.95 -13.95
C SER A 356 -26.82 -4.20 -12.44
N GLN A 357 -28.03 -3.93 -11.91
CA GLN A 357 -28.32 -4.24 -10.51
C GLN A 357 -28.27 -5.76 -10.25
N GLU A 358 -28.62 -6.55 -11.26
CA GLU A 358 -28.58 -8.01 -11.26
C GLU A 358 -27.18 -8.54 -11.00
N ILE A 359 -26.14 -7.92 -11.56
CA ILE A 359 -24.74 -8.31 -11.30
C ILE A 359 -24.36 -8.08 -9.84
N LEU A 360 -24.77 -6.95 -9.25
CA LEU A 360 -24.46 -6.67 -7.84
C LEU A 360 -25.23 -7.60 -6.90
N GLN A 361 -26.47 -7.92 -7.23
CA GLN A 361 -27.25 -8.94 -6.52
C GLN A 361 -26.63 -10.32 -6.65
N PHE A 362 -26.11 -10.67 -7.83
CA PHE A 362 -25.37 -11.90 -8.07
C PHE A 362 -24.11 -11.98 -7.20
N LEU A 363 -23.26 -10.95 -7.18
CA LEU A 363 -22.04 -10.94 -6.36
C LEU A 363 -22.37 -11.02 -4.86
N LYS A 364 -23.43 -10.35 -4.41
CA LYS A 364 -23.93 -10.47 -3.04
C LYS A 364 -24.40 -11.90 -2.75
N ALA A 365 -25.20 -12.50 -3.63
CA ALA A 365 -25.71 -13.86 -3.47
C ALA A 365 -24.59 -14.91 -3.49
N LEU A 366 -23.52 -14.67 -4.27
CA LEU A 366 -22.33 -15.50 -4.32
C LEU A 366 -21.59 -15.50 -2.96
N LEU A 367 -21.44 -14.33 -2.34
CA LEU A 367 -20.88 -14.20 -0.99
C LEU A 367 -21.77 -14.83 0.09
N GLU A 368 -23.10 -14.76 -0.04
CA GLU A 368 -24.02 -15.29 0.98
C GLU A 368 -24.23 -16.80 0.91
N ASN A 369 -24.27 -17.38 -0.29
CA ASN A 369 -24.84 -18.72 -0.48
C ASN A 369 -23.88 -19.75 -1.08
N LYS A 370 -22.79 -19.31 -1.73
CA LYS A 370 -21.94 -20.18 -2.55
C LYS A 370 -20.47 -20.20 -2.13
N LEU A 371 -20.01 -19.19 -1.40
CA LEU A 371 -18.64 -19.11 -0.92
C LEU A 371 -18.57 -19.40 0.57
N ASN A 372 -17.53 -20.13 0.96
CA ASN A 372 -17.14 -20.22 2.37
C ASN A 372 -16.47 -18.90 2.80
N LEU A 373 -16.42 -18.65 4.11
CA LEU A 373 -15.79 -17.45 4.68
C LEU A 373 -14.37 -17.22 4.17
N GLU A 374 -13.58 -18.29 3.98
CA GLU A 374 -12.19 -18.24 3.48
C GLU A 374 -12.06 -18.00 1.95
N GLN A 375 -13.18 -17.87 1.23
CA GLN A 375 -13.19 -17.76 -0.24
C GLN A 375 -13.76 -16.44 -0.72
N MET A 376 -14.08 -15.51 0.18
CA MET A 376 -14.80 -14.29 -0.14
C MET A 376 -13.93 -13.28 -0.91
N PHE A 377 -12.61 -13.26 -0.67
CA PHE A 377 -11.73 -12.18 -1.09
C PHE A 377 -11.77 -11.85 -2.58
N PRO A 378 -11.84 -12.80 -3.54
CA PRO A 378 -11.83 -12.43 -4.96
C PRO A 378 -13.13 -11.71 -5.34
N VAL A 379 -14.26 -12.09 -4.73
CA VAL A 379 -15.56 -11.46 -4.98
C VAL A 379 -15.64 -10.11 -4.28
N LEU A 380 -15.10 -10.00 -3.05
CA LEU A 380 -14.93 -8.72 -2.38
C LEU A 380 -14.00 -7.79 -3.18
N ASP A 381 -12.98 -8.34 -3.85
CA ASP A 381 -12.06 -7.58 -4.70
C ASP A 381 -12.75 -7.06 -5.99
N LEU A 382 -13.67 -7.85 -6.57
CA LEU A 382 -14.56 -7.35 -7.63
C LEU A 382 -15.41 -6.20 -7.10
N ILE A 383 -16.13 -6.40 -6.00
CA ILE A 383 -16.99 -5.37 -5.39
C ILE A 383 -16.21 -4.09 -5.12
N ARG A 384 -15.01 -4.19 -4.53
CA ARG A 384 -14.10 -3.05 -4.29
C ARG A 384 -13.90 -2.20 -5.54
N ILE A 385 -13.66 -2.84 -6.67
CA ILE A 385 -13.41 -2.17 -7.94
C ILE A 385 -14.68 -1.65 -8.58
N LEU A 386 -15.78 -2.41 -8.52
CA LEU A 386 -17.07 -1.97 -9.05
C LEU A 386 -17.60 -0.73 -8.33
N ILE A 387 -17.32 -0.58 -7.03
CA ILE A 387 -17.63 0.62 -6.24
C ILE A 387 -16.94 1.89 -6.81
N LEU A 388 -15.92 1.79 -7.66
CA LEU A 388 -15.32 2.97 -8.31
C LEU A 388 -16.05 3.41 -9.59
N LEU A 389 -16.98 2.60 -10.11
CA LEU A 389 -17.74 2.94 -11.31
C LEU A 389 -18.93 3.82 -10.91
N PRO A 390 -19.07 5.06 -11.43
CA PRO A 390 -20.09 6.01 -10.99
C PRO A 390 -21.52 5.45 -10.97
N LEU A 391 -21.88 4.64 -11.97
CA LEU A 391 -23.23 4.13 -12.17
C LEU A 391 -23.54 2.84 -11.39
N ALA A 392 -22.52 2.11 -10.92
CA ALA A 392 -22.71 0.95 -10.04
C ALA A 392 -23.27 1.35 -8.67
N ILE A 393 -23.13 2.62 -8.29
CA ILE A 393 -23.26 3.12 -6.93
C ILE A 393 -24.62 3.80 -6.69
N GLU A 394 -25.34 4.17 -7.76
CA GLU A 394 -26.45 5.14 -7.66
C GLU A 394 -27.54 4.76 -6.66
N ASP A 395 -28.01 3.51 -6.71
CA ASP A 395 -29.04 3.01 -5.79
C ASP A 395 -28.55 1.81 -4.94
N ASN A 396 -27.42 1.20 -5.31
CA ASN A 396 -27.00 -0.07 -4.72
C ASN A 396 -26.27 0.06 -3.39
N LEU A 397 -25.75 1.25 -3.05
CA LEU A 397 -25.01 1.46 -1.81
C LEU A 397 -25.84 1.16 -0.56
N GLN A 398 -27.13 1.47 -0.59
CA GLN A 398 -28.03 1.24 0.55
C GLN A 398 -28.17 -0.25 0.89
N ILE A 399 -27.89 -1.12 -0.07
CA ILE A 399 -27.90 -2.58 0.10
C ILE A 399 -26.48 -3.07 0.37
N LEU A 400 -25.51 -2.60 -0.41
CA LEU A 400 -24.14 -3.09 -0.40
C LEU A 400 -23.39 -2.71 0.88
N ILE A 401 -23.52 -1.48 1.37
CA ILE A 401 -22.78 -1.03 2.55
C ILE A 401 -23.21 -1.79 3.83
N PRO A 402 -24.51 -1.89 4.17
CA PRO A 402 -24.94 -2.68 5.31
C PRO A 402 -24.56 -4.15 5.20
N PHE A 403 -24.59 -4.70 3.97
CA PHE A 403 -24.16 -6.06 3.71
C PHE A 403 -22.66 -6.26 4.03
N LEU A 404 -21.78 -5.38 3.51
CA LEU A 404 -20.35 -5.46 3.77
C LEU A 404 -20.02 -5.25 5.25
N LEU A 405 -20.74 -4.36 5.95
CA LEU A 405 -20.59 -4.18 7.41
C LEU A 405 -20.95 -5.46 8.15
N ARG A 406 -22.06 -6.11 7.80
CA ARG A 406 -22.47 -7.39 8.40
C ARG A 406 -21.43 -8.48 8.16
N CYS A 407 -20.98 -8.65 6.91
CA CYS A 407 -19.93 -9.62 6.57
C CYS A 407 -18.65 -9.37 7.35
N GLY A 408 -18.23 -8.10 7.46
CA GLY A 408 -17.05 -7.74 8.23
C GLY A 408 -17.19 -8.10 9.71
N SER A 409 -18.35 -7.81 10.32
CA SER A 409 -18.61 -8.19 11.72
C SER A 409 -18.62 -9.71 11.94
N GLU A 410 -19.18 -10.48 11.00
CA GLU A 410 -19.15 -11.95 11.06
C GLU A 410 -17.72 -12.49 10.95
N LEU A 411 -16.90 -11.92 10.08
CA LEU A 411 -15.48 -12.26 9.92
C LEU A 411 -14.67 -11.92 11.18
N MET A 412 -14.89 -10.76 11.80
CA MET A 412 -14.24 -10.38 13.06
C MET A 412 -14.59 -11.34 14.19
N ASN A 413 -15.89 -11.66 14.36
CA ASN A 413 -16.32 -12.65 15.37
C ASN A 413 -15.71 -14.03 15.12
N LYS A 414 -15.58 -14.43 13.85
CA LYS A 414 -14.94 -15.69 13.50
C LYS A 414 -13.45 -15.67 13.85
N LEU A 415 -12.76 -14.57 13.54
CA LEU A 415 -11.33 -14.38 13.83
C LEU A 415 -11.05 -14.47 15.34
N GLU A 416 -11.88 -13.85 16.18
CA GLU A 416 -11.78 -13.92 17.65
C GLU A 416 -12.04 -15.33 18.20
N SER A 417 -12.80 -16.16 17.48
CA SER A 417 -13.14 -17.53 17.91
C SER A 417 -12.08 -18.59 17.58
N LEU A 418 -11.03 -18.23 16.82
CA LEU A 418 -10.00 -19.17 16.39
C LEU A 418 -9.04 -19.51 17.54
N GLU A 419 -8.62 -20.78 17.61
CA GLU A 419 -7.58 -21.22 18.55
C GLU A 419 -6.18 -21.05 17.92
N GLU A 420 -5.10 -21.03 18.71
CA GLU A 420 -3.72 -20.87 18.19
C GLU A 420 -3.17 -22.17 17.56
N THR A 421 -3.94 -22.82 16.67
CA THR A 421 -3.51 -24.00 15.91
C THR A 421 -2.98 -23.63 14.53
N GLU A 422 -2.20 -24.52 13.89
CA GLU A 422 -1.62 -24.27 12.56
C GLU A 422 -2.69 -24.07 11.48
N LYS A 423 -3.78 -24.84 11.55
CA LYS A 423 -4.92 -24.72 10.63
C LYS A 423 -5.67 -23.40 10.85
N ASP A 424 -5.87 -23.02 12.10
CA ASP A 424 -6.53 -21.78 12.46
C ASP A 424 -5.71 -20.55 12.04
N LEU A 425 -4.38 -20.66 11.99
CA LEU A 425 -3.51 -19.59 11.49
C LEU A 425 -3.72 -19.32 9.99
N GLU A 426 -3.88 -20.36 9.17
CA GLU A 426 -4.17 -20.21 7.72
C GLU A 426 -5.57 -19.60 7.51
N THR A 427 -6.56 -20.06 8.27
CA THR A 427 -7.92 -19.48 8.28
C THR A 427 -7.88 -18.02 8.71
N ALA A 428 -7.13 -17.67 9.76
CA ALA A 428 -6.98 -16.31 10.26
C ALA A 428 -6.37 -15.38 9.19
N GLN A 429 -5.30 -15.84 8.51
CA GLN A 429 -4.68 -15.08 7.43
C GLN A 429 -5.67 -14.79 6.29
N THR A 430 -6.50 -15.77 5.96
CA THR A 430 -7.50 -15.62 4.90
C THR A 430 -8.59 -14.63 5.29
N ILE A 431 -9.13 -14.76 6.52
CA ILE A 431 -10.11 -13.81 7.07
C ILE A 431 -9.56 -12.38 7.09
N VAL A 432 -8.27 -12.20 7.44
CA VAL A 432 -7.63 -10.88 7.40
C VAL A 432 -7.60 -10.30 5.98
N ILE A 433 -7.38 -11.13 4.95
CA ILE A 433 -7.45 -10.69 3.54
C ILE A 433 -8.88 -10.26 3.17
N ASP A 434 -9.90 -10.99 3.62
CA ASP A 434 -11.30 -10.63 3.40
C ASP A 434 -11.65 -9.29 4.06
N LEU A 435 -11.28 -9.11 5.33
CA LEU A 435 -11.44 -7.86 6.07
C LEU A 435 -10.71 -6.70 5.37
N MET A 436 -9.50 -6.95 4.85
CA MET A 436 -8.78 -5.96 4.04
C MET A 436 -9.56 -5.57 2.78
N MET A 437 -10.20 -6.51 2.06
CA MET A 437 -11.00 -6.17 0.88
C MET A 437 -12.25 -5.37 1.24
N ILE A 438 -12.89 -5.68 2.38
CA ILE A 438 -14.03 -4.92 2.90
C ILE A 438 -13.60 -3.47 3.23
N VAL A 439 -12.51 -3.31 3.98
CA VAL A 439 -11.96 -1.97 4.31
C VAL A 439 -11.63 -1.20 3.04
N ARG A 440 -10.96 -1.82 2.07
CA ARG A 440 -10.64 -1.17 0.79
C ARG A 440 -11.91 -0.79 -0.01
N SER A 441 -12.97 -1.60 0.08
CA SER A 441 -14.27 -1.28 -0.50
C SER A 441 -14.86 -0.02 0.13
N PHE A 442 -14.85 0.08 1.46
CA PHE A 442 -15.29 1.30 2.16
C PHE A 442 -14.42 2.51 1.80
N VAL A 443 -13.10 2.36 1.69
CA VAL A 443 -12.21 3.45 1.25
C VAL A 443 -12.63 4.00 -0.12
N ASN A 444 -12.96 3.11 -1.06
CA ASN A 444 -13.39 3.51 -2.40
C ASN A 444 -14.75 4.22 -2.43
N THR A 445 -15.62 4.02 -1.45
CA THR A 445 -16.91 4.75 -1.39
C THR A 445 -16.70 6.27 -1.27
N PHE A 446 -15.62 6.73 -0.63
CA PHE A 446 -15.32 8.16 -0.48
C PHE A 446 -14.91 8.86 -1.78
N GLN A 447 -14.84 8.14 -2.90
CA GLN A 447 -14.60 8.70 -4.23
C GLN A 447 -15.86 9.29 -4.87
N HIS A 448 -17.05 9.06 -4.28
CA HIS A 448 -18.33 9.42 -4.88
C HIS A 448 -19.19 10.26 -3.94
N GLU A 449 -19.80 11.33 -4.46
CA GLU A 449 -20.65 12.23 -3.68
C GLU A 449 -21.89 11.53 -3.09
N LYS A 450 -22.49 10.60 -3.84
CA LYS A 450 -23.65 9.82 -3.38
C LYS A 450 -23.32 8.94 -2.18
N ALA A 451 -22.17 8.29 -2.19
CA ALA A 451 -21.68 7.51 -1.06
C ALA A 451 -21.37 8.40 0.16
N ILE A 452 -20.74 9.56 -0.06
CA ILE A 452 -20.51 10.52 1.01
C ILE A 452 -21.83 10.96 1.65
N LYS A 453 -22.87 11.25 0.85
CA LYS A 453 -24.22 11.56 1.36
C LYS A 453 -24.83 10.41 2.16
N TYR A 454 -24.60 9.15 1.74
CA TYR A 454 -25.03 7.98 2.49
C TYR A 454 -24.36 7.93 3.86
N TRP A 455 -23.03 8.13 3.93
CA TRP A 455 -22.30 8.10 5.21
C TRP A 455 -22.77 9.19 6.17
N ILE A 456 -23.01 10.40 5.68
CA ILE A 456 -23.49 11.54 6.50
C ILE A 456 -24.95 11.35 6.97
N SER A 457 -25.68 10.39 6.40
CA SER A 457 -27.07 10.14 6.74
C SER A 457 -27.23 9.12 7.87
N GLN A 458 -28.26 9.30 8.71
CA GLN A 458 -28.78 8.27 9.64
C GLN A 458 -27.72 7.60 10.53
N SER A 459 -26.71 8.35 10.99
CA SER A 459 -25.61 7.84 11.83
C SER A 459 -24.76 6.73 11.17
N ASN A 460 -24.83 6.55 9.85
CA ASN A 460 -24.07 5.53 9.13
C ASN A 460 -22.55 5.72 9.30
N LEU A 461 -22.08 6.96 9.39
CA LEU A 461 -20.68 7.25 9.66
C LEU A 461 -20.24 6.74 11.04
N ASN A 462 -21.08 6.87 12.07
CA ASN A 462 -20.79 6.35 13.40
C ASN A 462 -20.68 4.82 13.37
N THR A 463 -21.56 4.12 12.64
CA THR A 463 -21.47 2.67 12.44
C THR A 463 -20.18 2.27 11.73
N LEU A 464 -19.73 3.05 10.73
CA LEU A 464 -18.45 2.82 10.07
C LEU A 464 -17.27 3.01 11.02
N ILE A 465 -17.30 4.06 11.85
CA ILE A 465 -16.27 4.34 12.85
C ILE A 465 -16.22 3.22 13.89
N GLU A 466 -17.38 2.75 14.36
CA GLU A 466 -17.48 1.65 15.31
C GLU A 466 -16.89 0.36 14.72
N PHE A 467 -17.31 0.00 13.50
CA PHE A 467 -16.74 -1.15 12.77
C PHE A 467 -15.22 -1.06 12.66
N LEU A 468 -14.71 0.09 12.21
CA LEU A 468 -13.29 0.33 12.00
C LEU A 468 -12.50 0.30 13.31
N SER A 469 -13.08 0.81 14.39
CA SER A 469 -12.47 0.82 15.71
C SER A 469 -12.41 -0.59 16.30
N SER A 470 -13.50 -1.34 16.22
CA SER A 470 -13.53 -2.75 16.66
C SER A 470 -12.50 -3.59 15.91
N LEU A 471 -12.38 -3.41 14.59
CA LEU A 471 -11.42 -4.13 13.75
C LEU A 471 -9.96 -3.93 14.19
N LEU A 472 -9.59 -2.72 14.59
CA LEU A 472 -8.21 -2.39 14.97
C LEU A 472 -7.90 -2.56 16.45
N LEU A 473 -8.91 -2.87 17.26
CA LEU A 473 -8.77 -3.21 18.66
C LEU A 473 -8.90 -4.73 18.93
N LEU A 474 -9.03 -5.54 17.87
CA LEU A 474 -8.88 -7.00 17.96
C LEU A 474 -7.53 -7.38 18.58
N ASP A 475 -7.48 -8.57 19.19
CA ASP A 475 -6.28 -9.06 19.88
C ASP A 475 -5.03 -9.04 18.98
N HIS A 476 -3.89 -8.71 19.61
CA HIS A 476 -2.69 -8.25 18.92
C HIS A 476 -2.08 -9.23 17.91
N ASN A 477 -2.31 -10.53 18.06
CA ASN A 477 -1.83 -11.57 17.13
C ASN A 477 -2.62 -11.60 15.81
N ALA A 478 -3.88 -11.14 15.82
CA ALA A 478 -4.77 -11.17 14.66
C ALA A 478 -4.57 -9.96 13.72
N ILE A 479 -4.03 -8.86 14.25
CA ILE A 479 -3.85 -7.61 13.50
C ILE A 479 -2.48 -7.61 12.81
N THR A 480 -2.48 -7.87 11.51
CA THR A 480 -1.28 -7.75 10.67
C THR A 480 -1.01 -6.28 10.31
N ASP A 481 0.27 -5.93 10.08
CA ASP A 481 0.67 -4.60 9.57
C ASP A 481 -0.10 -4.22 8.29
N ASN A 482 -0.46 -5.20 7.44
CA ASN A 482 -1.24 -4.95 6.22
C ASN A 482 -2.66 -4.47 6.55
N LEU A 483 -3.32 -5.11 7.51
CA LEU A 483 -4.67 -4.71 7.93
C LEU A 483 -4.65 -3.29 8.49
N VAL A 484 -3.68 -2.97 9.36
CA VAL A 484 -3.52 -1.60 9.91
C VAL A 484 -3.28 -0.60 8.78
N LEU A 485 -2.44 -0.93 7.81
CA LEU A 485 -2.15 -0.05 6.69
C LEU A 485 -3.39 0.28 5.87
N HIS A 486 -4.22 -0.71 5.54
CA HIS A 486 -5.46 -0.48 4.77
C HIS A 486 -6.52 0.25 5.60
N SER A 487 -6.66 -0.10 6.87
CA SER A 487 -7.58 0.59 7.77
C SER A 487 -7.16 2.04 7.98
N SER A 488 -5.86 2.34 8.10
CA SER A 488 -5.37 3.73 8.20
C SER A 488 -5.73 4.58 6.98
N SER A 489 -5.90 3.99 5.78
CA SER A 489 -6.44 4.71 4.62
C SER A 489 -7.91 5.13 4.83
N LEU A 490 -8.71 4.26 5.45
CA LEU A 490 -10.10 4.57 5.78
C LEU A 490 -10.18 5.66 6.85
N PHE A 491 -9.29 5.63 7.85
CA PHE A 491 -9.14 6.71 8.84
C PHE A 491 -8.94 8.06 8.17
N VAL A 492 -8.01 8.15 7.21
CA VAL A 492 -7.75 9.40 6.49
C VAL A 492 -8.98 9.90 5.75
N ASN A 493 -9.71 9.02 5.05
CA ASN A 493 -10.90 9.40 4.29
C ASN A 493 -12.05 9.87 5.21
N VAL A 494 -12.29 9.16 6.30
CA VAL A 494 -13.28 9.55 7.31
C VAL A 494 -12.88 10.88 7.97
N ALA A 495 -11.63 11.03 8.40
CA ALA A 495 -11.13 12.27 9.01
C ALA A 495 -11.19 13.46 8.02
N MET A 496 -10.99 13.21 6.73
CA MET A 496 -11.13 14.22 5.69
C MET A 496 -12.58 14.71 5.53
N LEU A 497 -13.55 13.82 5.70
CA LEU A 497 -14.96 14.21 5.73
C LEU A 497 -15.25 15.14 6.91
N PHE A 498 -14.83 14.77 8.13
CA PHE A 498 -14.94 15.64 9.31
C PHE A 498 -14.27 17.00 9.08
N PHE A 499 -13.04 17.00 8.54
CA PHE A 499 -12.28 18.20 8.23
C PHE A 499 -13.04 19.13 7.27
N LYS A 500 -13.58 18.58 6.17
CA LYS A 500 -14.32 19.35 5.16
C LYS A 500 -15.61 19.93 5.72
N LEU A 501 -16.37 19.15 6.49
CA LEU A 501 -17.60 19.62 7.13
C LEU A 501 -17.33 20.77 8.11
N LYS A 502 -16.22 20.71 8.86
CA LYS A 502 -15.77 21.78 9.77
C LYS A 502 -15.31 23.04 9.03
N GLU A 503 -14.64 22.92 7.89
CA GLU A 503 -14.28 24.07 7.03
C GLU A 503 -15.53 24.77 6.46
N GLU A 504 -16.54 24.00 6.08
CA GLU A 504 -17.81 24.51 5.53
C GLU A 504 -18.78 25.04 6.61
N ASN A 505 -18.42 24.94 7.90
CA ASN A 505 -19.30 25.21 9.07
C ASN A 505 -20.64 24.46 9.01
N THR A 506 -20.63 23.27 8.41
CA THR A 506 -21.80 22.38 8.35
C THR A 506 -21.94 21.68 9.70
N LYS A 507 -23.14 21.74 10.31
CA LYS A 507 -23.37 21.12 11.61
C LYS A 507 -23.41 19.59 11.50
N PHE A 508 -22.68 18.91 12.39
CA PHE A 508 -22.95 17.52 12.73
C PHE A 508 -24.32 17.45 13.38
N ASN A 509 -25.23 16.68 12.82
CA ASN A 509 -26.50 16.43 13.49
C ASN A 509 -26.31 15.39 14.62
N ASP A 510 -25.45 14.37 14.44
CA ASP A 510 -25.23 13.28 15.43
C ASP A 510 -23.85 12.57 15.33
N GLU A 511 -22.90 13.02 14.51
CA GLU A 511 -21.62 12.30 14.29
C GLU A 511 -20.53 12.77 15.24
N ASP A 512 -19.85 11.83 15.91
CA ASP A 512 -18.83 12.09 16.91
C ASP A 512 -17.48 11.50 16.49
N PRO A 513 -16.47 12.33 16.16
CA PRO A 513 -15.14 11.84 15.78
C PRO A 513 -14.31 11.33 16.96
N THR A 514 -14.80 11.44 18.20
CA THR A 514 -14.09 11.04 19.43
C THR A 514 -13.63 9.58 19.42
N GLN A 515 -14.45 8.65 18.95
CA GLN A 515 -14.08 7.24 18.88
C GLN A 515 -12.98 6.99 17.85
N LEU A 516 -13.04 7.66 16.70
CA LEU A 516 -12.00 7.61 15.67
C LEU A 516 -10.68 8.21 16.18
N LEU A 517 -10.75 9.33 16.90
CA LEU A 517 -9.59 9.96 17.53
C LEU A 517 -8.95 9.01 18.56
N THR A 518 -9.75 8.46 19.45
CA THR A 518 -9.30 7.55 20.51
C THR A 518 -8.59 6.33 19.92
N THR A 519 -9.18 5.70 18.90
CA THR A 519 -8.56 4.56 18.21
C THR A 519 -7.25 4.96 17.53
N SER A 520 -7.18 6.13 16.91
CA SER A 520 -5.93 6.64 16.31
C SER A 520 -4.83 6.79 17.36
N ILE A 521 -5.15 7.35 18.53
CA ILE A 521 -4.22 7.54 19.64
C ILE A 521 -3.72 6.20 20.17
N ILE A 522 -4.62 5.22 20.40
CA ILE A 522 -4.26 3.89 20.89
C ILE A 522 -3.29 3.19 19.93
N LEU A 523 -3.54 3.27 18.62
CA LEU A 523 -2.65 2.66 17.62
C LEU A 523 -1.29 3.35 17.55
N LEU A 524 -1.26 4.69 17.60
CA LEU A 524 -0.01 5.45 17.65
C LEU A 524 0.80 5.11 18.92
N GLN A 525 0.14 5.00 20.07
CA GLN A 525 0.75 4.57 21.32
C GLN A 525 1.34 3.15 21.19
N ARG A 526 0.60 2.21 20.59
CA ARG A 526 1.11 0.85 20.33
C ARG A 526 2.36 0.85 19.45
N PHE A 527 2.43 1.70 18.43
CA PHE A 527 3.64 1.86 17.64
C PHE A 527 4.80 2.41 18.47
N LEU A 528 4.56 3.38 19.37
CA LEU A 528 5.61 3.93 20.24
C LEU A 528 6.18 2.90 21.23
N GLU A 529 5.36 1.95 21.68
CA GLU A 529 5.77 0.87 22.58
C GLU A 529 6.66 -0.18 21.91
N GLN A 530 6.68 -0.23 20.57
CA GLN A 530 7.60 -1.08 19.83
C GLN A 530 9.02 -0.48 19.86
N ASN A 531 9.96 -1.22 20.46
CA ASN A 531 11.36 -0.80 20.62
C ASN A 531 12.21 -0.93 19.34
N ASP A 532 11.63 -1.49 18.27
CA ASP A 532 12.33 -1.76 17.02
C ASP A 532 12.18 -0.62 15.98
N GLU A 533 12.96 -0.70 14.90
CA GLU A 533 12.75 0.12 13.70
C GLU A 533 11.43 -0.25 13.02
N TYR A 534 10.66 0.75 12.59
CA TYR A 534 9.39 0.52 11.92
C TYR A 534 9.58 0.01 10.50
N THR A 535 8.78 -0.97 10.11
CA THR A 535 8.68 -1.40 8.71
C THR A 535 8.13 -0.27 7.85
N ILE A 536 8.30 -0.36 6.52
CA ILE A 536 7.74 0.62 5.57
C ILE A 536 6.22 0.77 5.76
N LYS A 537 5.51 -0.36 5.96
CA LYS A 537 4.05 -0.40 6.16
C LYS A 537 3.63 0.27 7.46
N GLN A 538 4.40 0.05 8.53
CA GLN A 538 4.17 0.70 9.82
C GLN A 538 4.38 2.20 9.72
N ASN A 539 5.45 2.66 9.05
CA ASN A 539 5.67 4.09 8.82
C ASN A 539 4.54 4.75 8.02
N GLN A 540 4.03 4.09 6.99
CA GLN A 540 2.87 4.58 6.23
C GLN A 540 1.59 4.62 7.08
N SER A 541 1.38 3.60 7.92
CA SER A 541 0.25 3.54 8.85
C SER A 541 0.32 4.68 9.86
N ILE A 542 1.49 4.90 10.47
CA ILE A 542 1.76 6.00 11.40
C ILE A 542 1.48 7.34 10.72
N PHE A 543 2.04 7.56 9.52
CA PHE A 543 1.80 8.79 8.76
C PHE A 543 0.30 9.06 8.52
N ARG A 544 -0.45 8.05 8.07
CA ARG A 544 -1.89 8.15 7.81
C ARG A 544 -2.69 8.42 9.08
N LEU A 545 -2.37 7.72 10.16
CA LEU A 545 -3.00 7.93 11.47
C LEU A 545 -2.72 9.34 11.99
N MET A 546 -1.49 9.83 11.91
CA MET A 546 -1.14 11.19 12.33
C MET A 546 -1.86 12.27 11.50
N ILE A 547 -2.00 12.07 10.19
CA ILE A 547 -2.78 12.99 9.35
C ILE A 547 -4.26 12.95 9.74
N ALA A 548 -4.82 11.76 9.95
CA ALA A 548 -6.20 11.61 10.39
C ALA A 548 -6.41 12.32 11.74
N THR A 549 -5.51 12.16 12.71
CA THR A 549 -5.52 12.89 13.97
C THR A 549 -5.49 14.41 13.76
N CYS A 550 -4.56 14.94 12.95
CA CYS A 550 -4.52 16.37 12.65
C CYS A 550 -5.84 16.89 12.06
N LYS A 551 -6.44 16.13 11.14
CA LYS A 551 -7.72 16.47 10.51
C LYS A 551 -8.89 16.45 11.49
N ILE A 552 -8.90 15.51 12.44
CA ILE A 552 -9.92 15.42 13.48
C ILE A 552 -9.81 16.58 14.47
N LEU A 553 -8.59 16.91 14.92
CA LEU A 553 -8.34 18.00 15.87
C LEU A 553 -8.63 19.39 15.27
N TRP A 554 -8.53 19.53 13.94
CA TRP A 554 -8.77 20.80 13.28
C TRP A 554 -10.15 21.37 13.63
N ARG A 555 -10.16 22.64 14.11
CA ARG A 555 -11.34 23.38 14.58
C ARG A 555 -12.28 22.59 15.52
N ASP A 556 -11.74 21.74 16.38
CA ASP A 556 -12.51 20.92 17.31
C ASP A 556 -11.89 20.92 18.70
N ASP A 557 -12.36 21.86 19.54
CA ASP A 557 -11.81 22.06 20.88
C ASP A 557 -12.08 20.86 21.81
N SER A 558 -13.21 20.16 21.65
CA SER A 558 -13.54 18.97 22.43
C SER A 558 -12.57 17.82 22.12
N CYS A 559 -12.25 17.60 20.85
CA CYS A 559 -11.26 16.60 20.43
C CYS A 559 -9.85 16.97 20.90
N LEU A 560 -9.51 18.26 20.93
CA LEU A 560 -8.23 18.73 21.45
C LEU A 560 -8.10 18.45 22.95
N GLU A 561 -9.12 18.79 23.74
CA GLU A 561 -9.16 18.50 25.18
C GLU A 561 -9.07 16.99 25.45
N LEU A 562 -9.74 16.17 24.64
CA LEU A 562 -9.63 14.71 24.73
C LEU A 562 -8.20 14.23 24.43
N PHE A 563 -7.58 14.72 23.36
CA PHE A 563 -6.23 14.33 22.98
C PHE A 563 -5.21 14.64 24.09
N GLU A 564 -5.32 15.81 24.73
CA GLU A 564 -4.47 16.22 25.85
C GLU A 564 -4.56 15.25 27.03
N GLN A 565 -5.72 14.62 27.28
CA GLN A 565 -5.90 13.65 28.37
C GLN A 565 -5.10 12.35 28.17
N PHE A 566 -4.87 11.93 26.92
CA PHE A 566 -4.16 10.69 26.64
C PHE A 566 -2.65 10.76 26.88
N SER A 567 -2.07 11.96 27.08
CA SER A 567 -0.64 12.15 27.37
C SER A 567 0.31 11.40 26.39
N LEU A 568 -0.10 11.29 25.12
CA LEU A 568 0.69 10.61 24.08
C LEU A 568 2.03 11.34 23.88
N ASP A 569 3.14 10.66 24.13
CA ASP A 569 4.49 11.20 23.91
C ASP A 569 4.87 11.12 22.43
N PHE A 570 4.14 11.87 21.60
CA PHE A 570 4.35 11.90 20.16
C PHE A 570 5.72 12.47 19.78
N GLU A 571 6.42 13.15 20.70
CA GLU A 571 7.80 13.63 20.50
C GLU A 571 8.78 12.46 20.28
N LYS A 572 8.49 11.26 20.80
CA LYS A 572 9.28 10.04 20.50
C LYS A 572 9.31 9.65 19.03
N PHE A 573 8.27 10.00 18.25
CA PHE A 573 8.31 9.81 16.79
C PHE A 573 9.40 10.69 16.12
N PHE A 574 9.83 11.78 16.77
CA PHE A 574 10.92 12.65 16.29
C PHE A 574 12.31 12.19 16.75
N GLU A 575 12.39 11.40 17.81
CA GLU A 575 13.66 10.92 18.39
C GLU A 575 14.23 9.70 17.68
N LYS A 576 13.38 8.90 17.01
CA LYS A 576 13.79 7.83 16.08
C LYS A 576 14.40 8.44 14.81
N LYS A 577 15.58 9.02 14.95
CA LYS A 577 16.41 9.58 13.88
C LYS A 577 17.22 8.45 13.28
N ASP A 578 17.03 8.19 11.98
CA ASP A 578 18.14 7.94 11.04
C ASP A 578 17.73 7.25 9.71
N SER A 579 16.44 7.15 9.37
CA SER A 579 16.04 6.73 8.00
C SER A 579 15.15 7.75 7.28
N LYS A 580 15.36 7.92 5.96
CA LYS A 580 14.54 8.79 5.08
C LYS A 580 13.04 8.47 5.12
N SER A 581 12.67 7.26 5.57
CA SER A 581 11.28 6.81 5.79
C SER A 581 10.52 7.66 6.83
N TYR A 582 11.22 8.40 7.70
CA TYR A 582 10.60 9.26 8.71
C TYR A 582 10.31 10.69 8.23
N THR A 583 10.71 11.09 7.01
CA THR A 583 10.57 12.49 6.56
C THR A 583 9.12 12.96 6.46
N GLN A 584 8.22 12.11 5.99
CA GLN A 584 6.78 12.36 5.92
C GLN A 584 6.13 12.39 7.32
N VAL A 585 6.44 11.38 8.15
CA VAL A 585 5.99 11.29 9.56
C VAL A 585 6.42 12.54 10.33
N ASN A 586 7.69 12.92 10.23
CA ASN A 586 8.23 14.13 10.86
C ASN A 586 7.56 15.42 10.37
N SER A 587 7.15 15.48 9.11
CA SER A 587 6.50 16.67 8.55
C SER A 587 5.07 16.82 9.09
N VAL A 588 4.32 15.72 9.21
CA VAL A 588 2.98 15.72 9.82
C VAL A 588 3.08 15.92 11.34
N ALA A 589 4.08 15.33 11.99
CA ALA A 589 4.33 15.53 13.41
C ALA A 589 4.55 17.00 13.76
N LYS A 590 5.23 17.76 12.89
CA LYS A 590 5.37 19.22 13.04
C LYS A 590 4.03 19.95 12.91
N GLU A 591 3.15 19.53 12.00
CA GLU A 591 1.80 20.11 11.89
C GLU A 591 0.95 19.78 13.12
N LEU A 592 1.01 18.54 13.60
CA LEU A 592 0.34 18.13 14.84
C LEU A 592 0.82 18.97 16.03
N ARG A 593 2.14 19.15 16.16
CA ARG A 593 2.71 20.02 17.19
C ARG A 593 2.21 21.46 17.08
N GLN A 594 2.02 22.00 15.87
CA GLN A 594 1.45 23.33 15.68
C GLN A 594 -0.04 23.41 16.01
N LEU A 595 -0.78 22.31 15.91
CA LEU A 595 -2.19 22.27 16.34
C LEU A 595 -2.31 22.22 17.86
N LEU A 596 -1.38 21.55 18.54
CA LEU A 596 -1.39 21.41 20.00
C LEU A 596 -0.87 22.64 20.74
N ASN A 597 -0.11 23.53 20.09
CA ASN A 597 0.40 24.79 20.67
C ASN A 597 -0.45 25.97 20.23
#